data_AF-A0A1X7SNE0-F1
#
_entry.id   AF-A0A1X7SNE0-F1
#
_cell.length_a   1.000
_cell.length_b   1.000
_cell.length_c   1.000
_cell.angle_alpha   90.00
_cell.angle_beta   90.00
_cell.angle_gamma   90.00
#
_symmetry.space_group_name_H-M   'P 1'
#
loop_
_entity.id
_entity.type
_entity.pdbx_description
1 polymer ?
#
loop_
_entity_poly.entity_id
_entity_poly.type
_entity_poly.pdbx_seq_one_letter_code
_entity_poly.pdbx_strand_id
1 'polypeptide(L)'
;MNTITSFNNIDKKELLDTCGRLILESIKNGDCLKNPSLLTLFLLLTYADLKKYRFDYWFGFPALSPSSPFTYRSISRLDTLFKDSDLQHLVSHYDDFQSEHKSVGFFLVDCS
;
A
#
# COMPACT_ATOMS: atom_id res chain seq x y z
N MET A 1 -1.69 8.23 22.07
CA MET A 1 -1.37 7.66 23.40
C MET A 1 -1.15 8.77 24.42
N ASN A 2 -1.40 8.52 25.70
CA ASN A 2 -1.44 9.59 26.71
C ASN A 2 -0.11 9.83 27.43
N THR A 3 0.85 8.90 27.40
CA THR A 3 2.17 9.08 28.02
C THR A 3 3.30 8.67 27.07
N ILE A 4 4.46 9.32 27.19
CA ILE A 4 5.66 8.97 26.42
C ILE A 4 6.13 7.55 26.76
N THR A 5 5.95 7.11 28.01
CA THR A 5 6.28 5.76 28.45
C THR A 5 5.43 4.71 27.74
N SER A 6 4.11 4.94 27.60
CA SER A 6 3.23 4.06 26.83
C SER A 6 3.62 3.99 25.35
N PHE A 7 4.07 5.10 24.78
CA PHE A 7 4.54 5.15 23.39
C PHE A 7 5.85 4.38 23.17
N ASN A 8 6.79 4.49 24.12
CA ASN A 8 8.07 3.79 24.01
C ASN A 8 7.94 2.28 24.26
N ASN A 9 7.02 1.87 25.13
CA ASN A 9 6.87 0.48 25.55
C ASN A 9 5.86 -0.33 24.73
N ILE A 10 5.17 0.27 23.75
CA ILE A 10 4.23 -0.50 22.95
C ILE A 10 4.94 -1.52 22.08
N ASP A 11 4.34 -2.71 21.96
CA ASP A 11 4.76 -3.73 21.02
C ASP A 11 4.39 -3.31 19.59
N LYS A 12 5.32 -2.61 18.95
CA LYS A 12 5.21 -2.16 17.55
C LYS A 12 5.07 -3.32 16.57
N LYS A 13 5.64 -4.48 16.90
CA LYS A 13 5.57 -5.68 16.06
C LYS A 13 4.16 -6.24 16.08
N GLU A 14 3.58 -6.43 17.26
CA GLU A 14 2.21 -6.96 17.37
C GLU A 14 1.18 -6.02 16.71
N LEU A 15 1.37 -4.70 16.81
CA LEU A 15 0.54 -3.74 16.07
C LEU A 15 0.65 -3.93 14.55
N LEU A 16 1.87 -4.06 14.03
CA LEU A 16 2.10 -4.25 12.60
C LEU A 16 1.55 -5.60 12.12
N ASP A 17 1.74 -6.66 12.91
CA ASP A 17 1.21 -8.00 12.64
C ASP A 17 -0.33 -8.01 12.66
N THR A 18 -0.96 -7.22 13.54
CA THR A 18 -2.42 -7.03 13.54
C THR A 18 -2.90 -6.42 12.24
N CYS A 19 -2.26 -5.35 11.76
CA CYS A 19 -2.60 -4.75 10.46
C CYS A 19 -2.36 -5.74 9.30
N GLY A 20 -1.28 -6.51 9.35
CA GLY A 20 -1.00 -7.56 8.37
C GLY A 20 -2.08 -8.65 8.33
N ARG A 21 -2.63 -9.05 9.48
CA ARG A 21 -3.75 -10.00 9.54
C ARG A 21 -5.01 -9.46 8.86
N LEU A 22 -5.31 -8.17 9.01
CA LEU A 22 -6.44 -7.54 8.31
C LEU A 22 -6.28 -7.57 6.78
N ILE A 23 -5.06 -7.30 6.28
CA ILE A 23 -4.76 -7.44 4.85
C ILE A 23 -4.98 -8.89 4.42
N LEU A 24 -4.42 -9.86 5.15
CA LEU A 24 -4.55 -11.28 4.84
C LEU A 24 -6.01 -11.76 4.86
N GLU A 25 -6.83 -11.29 5.79
CA GLU A 25 -8.26 -11.59 5.86
C GLU A 25 -9.01 -11.05 4.63
N SER A 26 -8.73 -9.80 4.22
CA SER A 26 -9.32 -9.19 3.02
C SER A 26 -8.99 -9.94 1.72
N ILE A 27 -7.81 -10.58 1.68
CA ILE A 27 -7.40 -11.45 0.57
C ILE A 27 -8.18 -12.76 0.63
N LYS A 28 -8.28 -13.39 1.80
CA LYS A 28 -8.94 -14.69 1.98
C LYS A 28 -10.44 -14.65 1.69
N ASN A 29 -11.11 -13.57 2.07
CA ASN A 29 -12.55 -13.43 1.89
C ASN A 29 -12.92 -12.77 0.54
N GLY A 30 -11.94 -12.26 -0.20
CA GLY A 30 -12.13 -11.62 -1.51
C GLY A 30 -12.59 -10.16 -1.46
N ASP A 31 -12.66 -9.54 -0.28
CA ASP A 31 -13.06 -8.13 -0.14
C ASP A 31 -12.09 -7.20 -0.88
N CYS A 32 -10.81 -7.54 -0.91
CA CYS A 32 -9.79 -6.76 -1.64
C CYS A 32 -10.02 -6.74 -3.16
N LEU A 33 -10.77 -7.70 -3.72
CA LEU A 33 -11.11 -7.70 -5.15
C LEU A 33 -12.17 -6.64 -5.47
N LYS A 34 -13.04 -6.32 -4.51
CA LYS A 34 -14.05 -5.26 -4.62
C LYS A 34 -13.46 -3.90 -4.24
N ASN A 35 -12.58 -3.87 -3.25
CA ASN A 35 -11.88 -2.67 -2.81
C ASN A 35 -10.37 -2.95 -2.63
N PRO A 36 -9.57 -2.75 -3.69
CA PRO A 36 -8.13 -3.01 -3.65
C PRO A 36 -7.35 -2.15 -2.65
N SER A 37 -7.91 -1.02 -2.20
CA SER A 37 -7.28 -0.14 -1.20
C SER A 37 -7.00 -0.84 0.14
N LEU A 38 -7.71 -1.95 0.41
CA LEU A 38 -7.47 -2.81 1.57
C LEU A 38 -6.07 -3.47 1.56
N LEU A 39 -5.42 -3.56 0.40
CA LEU A 39 -4.05 -4.08 0.28
C LEU A 39 -2.99 -3.09 0.77
N THR A 40 -3.32 -1.79 0.86
CA THR A 40 -2.39 -0.70 1.21
C THR A 40 -2.71 -0.08 2.58
N LEU A 41 -3.26 -0.88 3.51
CA LEU A 41 -3.47 -0.45 4.89
C LEU A 41 -2.14 -0.03 5.53
N PHE A 42 -2.16 1.04 6.31
CA PHE A 42 -0.99 1.53 7.04
C PHE A 42 -1.32 1.79 8.51
N LEU A 43 -0.29 1.76 9.35
CA LEU A 43 -0.32 2.06 10.76
C LEU A 43 0.38 3.39 11.00
N LEU A 44 -0.24 4.27 11.77
CA LEU A 44 0.39 5.50 12.29
C LEU A 44 0.27 5.52 13.80
N LEU A 45 1.40 5.31 14.48
CA LEU A 45 1.51 5.42 15.92
C LEU A 45 2.00 6.81 16.29
N THR A 46 1.30 7.50 17.21
CA THR A 46 1.63 8.87 17.61
C THR A 46 1.57 9.11 19.12
N TYR A 47 2.46 9.99 19.57
CA TYR A 47 2.45 10.63 20.88
C TYR A 47 2.62 12.14 20.71
N ALA A 48 1.74 12.91 21.33
CA ALA A 48 1.75 14.36 21.28
C ALA A 48 2.00 14.95 22.68
N ASP A 49 3.16 15.56 22.89
CA ASP A 49 3.45 16.39 24.05
C ASP A 49 3.01 17.82 23.75
N LEU A 50 1.74 18.12 24.02
CA LEU A 50 1.16 19.44 23.79
C LEU A 50 1.78 20.54 24.66
N LYS A 51 2.42 20.18 25.78
CA LYS A 51 3.10 21.15 26.65
C LYS A 51 4.39 21.65 26.02
N LYS A 52 5.10 20.76 25.32
CA LYS A 52 6.36 21.05 24.63
C LYS A 52 6.18 21.26 23.12
N TYR A 53 4.94 21.20 22.62
CA TYR A 53 4.62 21.22 21.19
C TYR A 53 5.42 20.19 20.38
N ARG A 54 5.67 18.99 20.94
CA ARG A 54 6.41 17.91 20.28
C ARG A 54 5.50 16.76 19.90
N PHE A 55 5.64 16.26 18.66
CA PHE A 55 4.87 15.15 18.13
C PHE A 55 5.82 14.03 17.71
N ASP A 56 5.87 12.98 18.52
CA ASP A 56 6.62 11.77 18.25
C ASP A 56 5.72 10.81 17.44
N TYR A 57 6.20 10.32 16.29
CA TYR A 57 5.40 9.47 15.40
C TYR A 57 6.20 8.32 14.80
N TRP A 58 5.50 7.26 14.41
CA TRP A 58 6.07 6.10 13.72
C TRP A 58 5.05 5.53 12.73
N PHE A 59 5.45 5.46 11.45
CA PHE A 59 4.66 4.84 10.39
C PHE A 59 5.05 3.37 10.22
N GLY A 60 4.05 2.53 9.97
CA GLY A 60 4.21 1.12 9.62
C GLY A 60 3.41 0.80 8.35
N PHE A 61 4.06 0.20 7.37
CA PHE A 61 3.44 -0.27 6.13
C PHE A 61 3.53 -1.80 6.11
N PRO A 62 2.53 -2.51 6.65
CA PRO A 62 2.55 -3.97 6.70
C PRO A 62 2.58 -4.55 5.29
N ALA A 63 3.54 -5.43 5.04
CA ALA A 63 3.66 -6.19 3.80
C ALA A 63 3.71 -7.69 4.15
N LEU A 64 2.91 -8.49 3.45
CA LEU A 64 2.89 -9.93 3.66
C LEU A 64 4.17 -10.56 3.11
N SER A 65 4.88 -11.28 3.96
CA SER A 65 6.06 -12.05 3.55
C SER A 65 5.65 -13.46 3.14
N PRO A 66 5.81 -13.85 1.87
CA PRO A 66 5.62 -15.24 1.46
C PRO A 66 6.68 -16.16 2.10
N SER A 67 6.41 -17.46 2.12
CA SER A 67 7.34 -18.47 2.63
C SER A 67 8.58 -18.65 1.74
N SER A 68 8.46 -18.33 0.45
CA SER A 68 9.57 -18.26 -0.50
C SER A 68 9.60 -16.88 -1.15
N PRO A 69 10.81 -16.32 -1.41
CA PRO A 69 10.93 -15.02 -2.05
C PRO A 69 10.39 -15.07 -3.49
N PHE A 70 9.71 -14.01 -3.91
CA PHE A 70 9.37 -13.81 -5.32
C PHE A 70 10.63 -13.56 -6.13
N THR A 71 10.73 -14.18 -7.30
CA THR A 71 11.81 -13.95 -8.27
C THR A 71 11.23 -13.41 -9.57
N TYR A 72 11.97 -12.52 -10.24
CA TYR A 72 11.58 -11.95 -11.53
C TYR A 72 12.48 -12.50 -12.63
N ARG A 73 11.94 -12.67 -13.84
CA ARG A 73 12.72 -13.08 -15.01
C ARG A 73 13.57 -11.92 -15.55
N SER A 74 12.98 -10.73 -15.64
CA SER A 74 13.61 -9.52 -16.17
C SER A 74 12.85 -8.29 -15.74
N ILE A 75 13.53 -7.16 -15.61
CA ILE A 75 12.94 -5.83 -15.39
C ILE A 75 13.37 -4.97 -16.58
N SER A 76 12.40 -4.39 -17.28
CA SER A 76 12.64 -3.55 -18.46
C SER A 76 11.73 -2.33 -18.42
N ARG A 77 12.11 -1.29 -19.16
CA ARG A 77 11.28 -0.08 -19.28
C ARG A 77 10.10 -0.35 -20.23
N LEU A 78 8.98 0.32 -20.03
CA LEU A 78 7.78 0.08 -20.84
C LEU A 78 8.00 0.46 -22.32
N ASP A 79 8.76 1.52 -22.59
CA ASP A 79 9.19 1.95 -23.94
C ASP A 79 10.14 1.00 -24.65
N THR A 80 10.73 0.05 -23.93
CA THR A 80 11.51 -1.03 -24.55
C THR A 80 10.66 -2.25 -24.90
N LEU A 81 9.45 -2.35 -24.35
CA LEU A 81 8.57 -3.52 -24.47
C LEU A 81 7.37 -3.26 -25.40
N PHE A 82 6.85 -2.04 -25.41
CA PHE A 82 5.67 -1.64 -26.18
C PHE A 82 6.06 -0.72 -27.34
N LYS A 83 5.25 -0.72 -28.41
CA LYS A 83 5.39 0.28 -29.48
C LYS A 83 4.93 1.64 -28.98
N ASP A 84 5.44 2.71 -29.60
CA ASP A 84 5.04 4.08 -29.24
C ASP A 84 3.53 4.31 -29.34
N SER A 85 2.87 3.71 -30.34
CA SER A 85 1.41 3.76 -30.48
C SER A 85 0.69 3.19 -29.27
N ASP A 86 1.13 2.02 -28.80
CA ASP A 86 0.47 1.28 -27.72
C ASP A 86 0.69 2.01 -26.38
N LEU A 87 1.86 2.62 -26.19
CA LEU A 87 2.14 3.48 -25.05
C LEU A 87 1.28 4.74 -25.04
N GLN A 88 1.10 5.39 -26.19
CA GLN A 88 0.23 6.57 -26.28
C GLN A 88 -1.22 6.20 -25.95
N HIS A 89 -1.70 5.06 -26.45
CA HIS A 89 -3.01 4.54 -26.07
C HIS A 89 -3.09 4.27 -24.57
N LEU A 90 -2.11 3.58 -23.98
CA LEU A 90 -2.10 3.29 -22.54
C LEU A 90 -2.15 4.57 -21.69
N VAL A 91 -1.32 5.57 -22.03
CA VAL A 91 -1.29 6.86 -21.32
C VAL A 91 -2.64 7.56 -21.43
N SER A 92 -3.22 7.64 -22.64
CA SER A 92 -4.53 8.26 -22.85
C SER A 92 -5.63 7.58 -22.01
N HIS A 93 -5.70 6.25 -22.04
CA HIS A 93 -6.71 5.51 -21.26
C HIS A 93 -6.46 5.63 -19.75
N TYR A 94 -5.21 5.72 -19.32
CA TYR A 94 -4.87 5.94 -17.92
C TYR A 94 -5.30 7.34 -17.44
N ASP A 95 -5.10 8.37 -18.27
CA ASP A 95 -5.53 9.74 -17.96
C ASP A 95 -7.06 9.84 -17.86
N ASP A 96 -7.78 9.22 -18.80
CA ASP A 96 -9.24 9.12 -18.77
C ASP A 96 -9.71 8.37 -17.51
N PHE A 97 -9.11 7.21 -17.23
CA PHE A 97 -9.39 6.42 -16.02
C PHE A 97 -9.16 7.22 -14.74
N GLN A 98 -8.07 7.97 -14.62
CA GLN A 98 -7.79 8.79 -13.43
C GLN A 98 -8.77 9.96 -13.27
N SER A 99 -9.31 10.48 -14.37
CA SER A 99 -10.31 11.55 -14.33
C SER A 99 -11.62 11.08 -13.68
N GLU A 100 -12.01 9.82 -13.92
CA GLU A 100 -13.23 9.19 -13.39
C GLU A 100 -12.99 8.51 -12.03
N HIS A 101 -11.81 7.93 -11.83
CA HIS A 101 -11.47 7.07 -10.70
C HIS A 101 -10.28 7.61 -9.90
N LYS A 102 -10.52 8.74 -9.21
CA LYS A 102 -9.50 9.36 -8.36
C LYS A 102 -9.03 8.42 -7.25
N SER A 103 -7.71 8.39 -7.04
CA SER A 103 -7.05 7.66 -5.94
C SER A 103 -7.14 6.14 -6.03
N VAL A 104 -7.38 5.56 -7.21
CA VAL A 104 -7.29 4.10 -7.40
C VAL A 104 -5.83 3.68 -7.58
N GLY A 105 -5.34 2.87 -6.64
CA GLY A 105 -3.95 2.38 -6.63
C GLY A 105 -3.72 1.04 -7.36
N PHE A 106 -4.79 0.33 -7.74
CA PHE A 106 -4.70 -0.97 -8.40
C PHE A 106 -5.70 -1.03 -9.55
N PHE A 107 -5.24 -1.44 -10.73
CA PHE A 107 -6.03 -1.52 -11.94
C PHE A 107 -5.45 -2.58 -12.88
N LEU A 108 -6.24 -3.02 -13.85
CA LEU A 108 -5.83 -3.94 -14.89
C LEU A 108 -5.45 -3.14 -16.14
N VAL A 109 -4.33 -3.50 -16.76
CA VAL A 109 -4.00 -3.09 -18.11
C VAL A 109 -4.21 -4.29 -19.02
N ASP A 110 -5.21 -4.19 -19.89
CA ASP A 110 -5.48 -5.21 -20.92
C ASP A 110 -4.76 -4.80 -22.21
N CYS A 111 -3.96 -5.72 -22.74
CA CYS A 111 -3.14 -5.52 -23.94
C CYS A 111 -3.57 -6.47 -25.09
N SER A 112 -4.81 -6.97 -25.05
CA SER A 112 -5.36 -7.90 -26.05
C SER A 112 -5.63 -7.28 -27.42
#